data_AF-A0A2K9AJB4-F1
#
_entry.id   AF-A0A2K9AJB4-F1
#
_cell.length_a   1.000
_cell.length_b   1.000
_cell.length_c   1.000
_cell.angle_alpha   90.00
_cell.angle_beta   90.00
_cell.angle_gamma   90.00
#
_symmetry.space_group_name_H-M   'P 1'
#
loop_
_entity.id
_entity.type
_entity.pdbx_description
1 polymer ?
#
loop_
_entity_poly.entity_id
_entity_poly.type
_entity_poly.pdbx_seq_one_letter_code
_entity_poly.pdbx_strand_id
1 'polypeptide(L)'
;MSHVAKIDYEALSATARITCEEALKQLCIIDKILEKIVSSSSSLLTSRIKSYKEYLLKTKNSLSEKINDLIRLSMQNRDGNIVQKAMDLQQEVNTLQYDRLMLVERMIDEELVKNIEQIKNEQENERLGRVDIDQQMIDELLTIKDEFLREEVYRALLEKKNKGIPLELLIKQVESEVNDKNIDTVMGKKEEILNQISEDMRSNDITEDVINNTIDKNIKSVEDIKKMNEISKRVIVDERVRQESIKAIVKTIRKRGFIINKDQIKIDKEKNEVRIWSKKASGERAEFRVYLDGKFIYKFDGYEGQACQEDLAPFFSDLENIYDIKVKEKIEIWSNPDKNSTMKYQTMDKNKGTN
;
A
#
# COMPACT_ATOMS: atom_id res chain seq x y z
N MET A 1 -36.86 -19.76 8.64
CA MET A 1 -36.52 -18.78 7.59
C MET A 1 -35.04 -18.91 7.26
N SER A 2 -34.71 -18.88 5.98
CA SER A 2 -33.34 -18.90 5.45
C SER A 2 -33.20 -17.70 4.53
N HIS A 3 -32.12 -16.93 4.66
CA HIS A 3 -31.89 -15.71 3.89
C HIS A 3 -30.46 -15.71 3.35
N VAL A 4 -30.32 -15.53 2.04
CA VAL A 4 -29.05 -15.49 1.31
C VAL A 4 -29.00 -14.23 0.45
N ALA A 5 -27.97 -13.42 0.63
CA ALA A 5 -27.73 -12.29 -0.26
C ALA A 5 -26.23 -12.09 -0.52
N LYS A 6 -25.95 -11.51 -1.68
CA LYS A 6 -24.66 -10.99 -2.08
C LYS A 6 -24.62 -9.50 -1.74
N ILE A 7 -23.50 -9.08 -1.17
CA ILE A 7 -23.21 -7.71 -0.78
C ILE A 7 -21.93 -7.28 -1.48
N ASP A 8 -22.04 -6.17 -2.20
CA ASP A 8 -20.88 -5.44 -2.70
C ASP A 8 -20.64 -4.29 -1.71
N TYR A 9 -19.41 -4.17 -1.20
CA TYR A 9 -19.07 -3.21 -0.16
C TYR A 9 -17.80 -2.44 -0.47
N GLU A 10 -17.65 -1.29 0.18
CA GLU A 10 -16.39 -0.54 0.21
C GLU A 10 -15.99 -0.25 1.65
N ALA A 11 -14.69 -0.38 1.91
CA ALA A 11 -14.08 -0.03 3.19
C ALA A 11 -13.14 1.17 2.99
N LEU A 12 -13.69 2.32 2.59
CA LEU A 12 -12.91 3.47 2.10
C LEU A 12 -11.84 3.94 3.11
N SER A 13 -12.19 4.05 4.39
CA SER A 13 -11.24 4.47 5.43
C SER A 13 -10.14 3.43 5.64
N ALA A 14 -10.49 2.14 5.62
CA ALA A 14 -9.52 1.05 5.73
C ALA A 14 -8.57 1.03 4.54
N THR A 15 -9.10 1.12 3.31
CA THR A 15 -8.31 1.19 2.08
C THR A 15 -7.34 2.36 2.13
N ALA A 16 -7.81 3.57 2.42
CA ALA A 16 -6.94 4.75 2.48
C ALA A 16 -5.84 4.61 3.54
N ARG A 17 -6.19 4.15 4.74
CA ARG A 17 -5.21 3.94 5.82
C ARG A 17 -4.18 2.88 5.45
N ILE A 18 -4.61 1.73 4.94
CA ILE A 18 -3.72 0.63 4.56
C ILE A 18 -2.78 1.08 3.42
N THR A 19 -3.30 1.80 2.42
CA THR A 19 -2.45 2.39 1.35
C THR A 19 -1.40 3.34 1.92
N CYS A 20 -1.78 4.19 2.89
CA CYS A 20 -0.84 5.07 3.58
C CYS A 20 0.22 4.30 4.39
N GLU A 21 -0.17 3.22 5.07
CA GLU A 21 0.76 2.36 5.82
C GLU A 21 1.76 1.66 4.89
N GLU A 22 1.32 1.20 3.72
CA GLU A 22 2.22 0.66 2.68
C GLU A 22 3.19 1.71 2.15
N ALA A 23 2.73 2.96 1.96
CA ALA A 23 3.58 4.07 1.55
C ALA A 23 4.65 4.39 2.61
N LEU A 24 4.28 4.40 3.90
CA LEU A 24 5.25 4.56 5.00
C LEU A 24 6.27 3.42 5.03
N LYS A 25 5.83 2.18 4.82
CA LYS A 25 6.73 1.01 4.77
C LYS A 25 7.77 1.14 3.66
N GLN A 26 7.39 1.68 2.50
CA GLN A 26 8.34 1.95 1.42
C GLN A 26 9.37 3.02 1.80
N LEU A 27 8.96 4.06 2.52
CA LEU A 27 9.88 5.11 3.00
C LEU A 27 10.94 4.59 3.96
N CYS A 28 10.80 3.40 4.56
CA CYS A 28 11.85 2.74 5.34
C CYS A 28 13.12 2.45 4.50
N ILE A 29 13.05 2.48 3.17
CA ILE A 29 14.26 2.42 2.33
C ILE A 29 15.21 3.59 2.61
N ILE A 30 14.66 4.77 2.93
CA ILE A 30 15.46 5.93 3.32
C ILE A 30 16.21 5.63 4.62
N ASP A 31 15.59 4.93 5.57
CA ASP A 31 16.26 4.53 6.82
C ASP A 31 17.42 3.60 6.56
N LYS A 32 17.27 2.62 5.66
CA LYS A 32 18.37 1.73 5.26
C LYS A 32 19.55 2.52 4.67
N ILE A 33 19.27 3.51 3.81
CA ILE A 33 20.31 4.38 3.23
C ILE A 33 20.98 5.22 4.33
N LEU A 34 20.19 5.80 5.25
CA LEU A 34 20.72 6.58 6.37
C LEU A 34 21.56 5.73 7.33
N GLU A 35 21.15 4.50 7.63
CA GLU A 35 21.92 3.53 8.42
C GLU A 35 23.23 3.16 7.75
N LYS A 36 23.25 3.01 6.42
CA LYS A 36 24.48 2.80 5.64
C LYS A 36 25.44 3.98 5.75
N ILE A 37 24.92 5.21 5.70
CA ILE A 37 25.72 6.43 5.93
C ILE A 37 26.27 6.45 7.36
N VAL A 38 25.46 6.13 8.37
CA VAL A 38 25.87 6.17 9.79
C VAL A 38 26.88 5.07 10.13
N SER A 39 26.74 3.88 9.54
CA SER A 39 27.67 2.76 9.71
C SER A 39 28.99 2.94 8.96
N SER A 40 29.05 3.87 8.01
CA SER A 40 30.29 4.27 7.37
C SER A 40 31.17 5.08 8.35
N SER A 41 32.49 4.87 8.31
CA SER A 41 33.44 5.57 9.20
C SER A 41 33.26 7.09 9.14
N SER A 42 33.34 7.78 10.28
CA SER A 42 33.23 9.24 10.33
C SER A 42 34.29 9.96 9.48
N SER A 43 35.43 9.31 9.23
CA SER A 43 36.49 9.80 8.33
C SER A 43 36.09 9.77 6.85
N LEU A 44 35.09 8.95 6.47
CA LEU A 44 34.61 8.81 5.10
C LEU A 44 33.46 9.79 4.78
N LEU A 45 32.93 10.48 5.79
CA LEU A 45 31.79 11.38 5.64
C LEU A 45 32.24 12.76 5.14
N THR A 46 32.19 12.94 3.82
CA THR A 46 32.38 14.26 3.18
C THR A 46 31.21 15.20 3.45
N SER A 47 31.42 16.50 3.20
CA SER A 47 30.34 17.49 3.20
C SER A 47 29.17 17.10 2.30
N ARG A 48 29.43 16.38 1.20
CA ARG A 48 28.43 15.89 0.26
C ARG A 48 27.56 14.76 0.82
N ILE A 49 28.16 13.80 1.50
CA ILE A 49 27.38 12.74 2.15
C ILE A 49 26.48 13.35 3.24
N LYS A 50 26.93 14.45 3.88
CA LYS A 50 26.09 15.22 4.82
C LYS A 50 24.93 15.93 4.13
N SER A 51 25.12 16.54 2.96
CA SER A 51 24.01 17.16 2.20
C SER A 51 22.99 16.12 1.74
N TYR A 52 23.43 14.96 1.21
CA TYR A 52 22.52 13.87 0.87
C TYR A 52 21.74 13.36 2.09
N LYS A 53 22.41 13.23 3.24
CA LYS A 53 21.74 12.86 4.49
C LYS A 53 20.66 13.86 4.90
N GLU A 54 20.94 15.16 4.83
CA GLU A 54 19.97 16.21 5.15
C GLU A 54 18.78 16.21 4.18
N TYR A 55 19.04 16.06 2.88
CA TYR A 55 18.01 15.92 1.85
C TYR A 55 17.08 14.72 2.13
N LEU A 56 17.66 13.56 2.43
CA LEU A 56 16.92 12.32 2.73
C LEU A 56 16.04 12.50 3.98
N LEU A 57 16.56 13.10 5.04
CA LEU A 57 15.81 13.38 6.27
C LEU A 57 14.65 14.35 6.04
N LYS A 58 14.90 15.44 5.31
CA LYS A 58 13.86 16.44 5.00
C LYS A 58 12.74 15.84 4.16
N THR A 59 13.11 15.07 3.14
CA THR A 59 12.15 14.39 2.25
C THR A 59 11.32 13.37 3.01
N LYS A 60 11.97 12.53 3.84
CA LYS A 60 11.27 11.56 4.69
C LYS A 60 10.29 12.25 5.63
N ASN A 61 10.72 13.29 6.35
CA ASN A 61 9.87 13.97 7.31
C ASN A 61 8.66 14.61 6.62
N SER A 62 8.88 15.32 5.51
CA SER A 62 7.79 15.96 4.76
C SER A 62 6.75 14.95 4.25
N LEU A 63 7.19 13.81 3.69
CA LEU A 63 6.25 12.80 3.20
C LEU A 63 5.59 12.06 4.35
N SER A 64 6.32 11.74 5.40
CA SER A 64 5.75 11.07 6.58
C SER A 64 4.69 11.92 7.26
N GLU A 65 4.88 13.24 7.35
CA GLU A 65 3.87 14.18 7.86
C GLU A 65 2.61 14.15 6.99
N LYS A 66 2.75 14.32 5.66
CA LYS A 66 1.61 14.23 4.72
C LYS A 66 0.85 12.91 4.86
N ILE A 67 1.57 11.78 4.94
CA ILE A 67 0.96 10.46 5.04
C ILE A 67 0.24 10.30 6.40
N ASN A 68 0.87 10.69 7.51
CA ASN A 68 0.27 10.60 8.83
C ASN A 68 -0.97 11.48 8.99
N ASP A 69 -0.95 12.68 8.41
CA ASP A 69 -2.12 13.55 8.39
C ASP A 69 -3.27 12.93 7.58
N LEU A 70 -2.97 12.29 6.45
CA LEU A 70 -3.98 11.59 5.67
C LEU A 70 -4.54 10.36 6.42
N ILE A 71 -3.72 9.62 7.16
CA ILE A 71 -4.18 8.54 8.05
C ILE A 71 -5.16 9.11 9.09
N ARG A 72 -4.84 10.23 9.75
CA ARG A 72 -5.74 10.88 10.71
C ARG A 72 -7.05 11.29 10.06
N LEU A 73 -7.00 11.88 8.87
CA LEU A 73 -8.19 12.28 8.11
C LEU A 73 -9.05 11.08 7.71
N SER A 74 -8.43 9.96 7.32
CA SER A 74 -9.15 8.72 6.97
C SER A 74 -9.94 8.14 8.14
N MET A 75 -9.53 8.41 9.39
CA MET A 75 -10.28 7.98 10.57
C MET A 75 -11.49 8.87 10.87
N GLN A 76 -11.53 10.09 10.32
CA GLN A 76 -12.53 11.12 10.66
C GLN A 76 -13.55 11.34 9.54
N ASN A 77 -13.17 11.15 8.28
CA ASN A 77 -13.99 11.47 7.11
C ASN A 77 -14.23 10.22 6.24
N ARG A 78 -15.47 10.05 5.75
CA ARG A 78 -15.94 8.88 4.99
C ARG A 78 -16.04 9.14 3.47
N ASP A 79 -15.18 10.01 2.95
CA ASP A 79 -15.23 10.49 1.56
C ASP A 79 -14.29 9.69 0.65
N GLY A 80 -14.77 9.30 -0.54
CA GLY A 80 -14.00 8.59 -1.56
C GLY A 80 -12.78 9.38 -2.06
N ASN A 81 -12.78 10.71 -1.91
CA ASN A 81 -11.63 11.56 -2.22
C ASN A 81 -10.38 11.19 -1.40
N ILE A 82 -10.54 10.62 -0.20
CA ILE A 82 -9.41 10.25 0.66
C ILE A 82 -8.65 9.06 0.09
N VAL A 83 -9.34 8.10 -0.53
CA VAL A 83 -8.71 6.96 -1.20
C VAL A 83 -7.86 7.45 -2.37
N GLN A 84 -8.38 8.38 -3.18
CA GLN A 84 -7.61 8.94 -4.29
C GLN A 84 -6.36 9.66 -3.80
N LYS A 85 -6.47 10.50 -2.76
CA LYS A 85 -5.30 11.16 -2.16
C LYS A 85 -4.26 10.17 -1.63
N ALA A 86 -4.70 9.04 -1.07
CA ALA A 86 -3.80 7.99 -0.59
C ALA A 86 -3.08 7.30 -1.75
N MET A 87 -3.79 7.04 -2.86
CA MET A 87 -3.21 6.50 -4.08
C MET A 87 -2.20 7.47 -4.72
N ASP A 88 -2.53 8.76 -4.82
CA ASP A 88 -1.65 9.79 -5.36
C ASP A 88 -0.35 9.89 -4.54
N LEU A 89 -0.47 9.85 -3.21
CA LEU A 89 0.68 9.90 -2.30
C LEU A 89 1.53 8.63 -2.38
N GLN A 90 0.89 7.46 -2.54
CA GLN A 90 1.57 6.20 -2.79
C GLN A 90 2.33 6.23 -4.13
N GLN A 91 1.78 6.87 -5.16
CA GLN A 91 2.45 7.07 -6.44
C GLN A 91 3.64 8.04 -6.33
N GLU A 92 3.50 9.12 -5.53
CA GLU A 92 4.60 10.04 -5.22
C GLU A 92 5.77 9.30 -4.56
N VAL A 93 5.49 8.44 -3.58
CA VAL A 93 6.51 7.59 -2.92
C VAL A 93 7.14 6.59 -3.90
N ASN A 94 6.33 5.94 -4.74
CA ASN A 94 6.80 4.98 -5.74
C ASN A 94 7.75 5.65 -6.75
N THR A 95 7.40 6.83 -7.21
CA THR A 95 8.20 7.64 -8.14
C THR A 95 9.50 8.09 -7.48
N LEU A 96 9.43 8.60 -6.24
CA LEU A 96 10.62 9.00 -5.47
C LEU A 96 11.62 7.84 -5.33
N GLN A 97 11.13 6.64 -5.03
CA GLN A 97 11.97 5.46 -4.85
C GLN A 97 12.84 5.18 -6.07
N TYR A 98 12.22 5.10 -7.26
CA TYR A 98 12.91 4.70 -8.48
C TYR A 98 13.58 5.85 -9.25
N ASP A 99 13.13 7.10 -9.07
CA ASP A 99 13.70 8.25 -9.81
C ASP A 99 14.81 8.96 -9.04
N ARG A 100 14.82 8.86 -7.71
CA ARG A 100 15.74 9.63 -6.86
C ARG A 100 16.49 8.77 -5.86
N LEU A 101 15.80 7.97 -5.05
CA LEU A 101 16.46 7.30 -3.92
C LEU A 101 17.52 6.30 -4.36
N MET A 102 17.27 5.52 -5.42
CA MET A 102 18.25 4.58 -5.96
C MET A 102 19.49 5.28 -6.52
N LEU A 103 19.32 6.44 -7.14
CA LEU A 103 20.43 7.24 -7.65
C LEU A 103 21.26 7.85 -6.52
N VAL A 104 20.59 8.42 -5.51
CA VAL A 104 21.24 8.98 -4.31
C VAL A 104 22.03 7.89 -3.58
N GLU A 105 21.46 6.69 -3.43
CA GLU A 105 22.16 5.54 -2.85
C GLU A 105 23.43 5.20 -3.64
N ARG A 106 23.35 5.09 -4.97
CA ARG A 106 24.52 4.82 -5.83
C ARG A 106 25.61 5.88 -5.66
N MET A 107 25.22 7.15 -5.56
CA MET A 107 26.18 8.24 -5.40
C MET A 107 26.84 8.30 -4.03
N ILE A 108 26.09 7.95 -2.97
CA ILE A 108 26.69 7.75 -1.65
C ILE A 108 27.74 6.65 -1.75
N ASP A 109 27.44 5.54 -2.43
CA ASP A 109 28.40 4.45 -2.60
C ASP A 109 29.64 4.88 -3.39
N GLU A 110 29.46 5.61 -4.49
CA GLU A 110 30.57 6.15 -5.28
C GLU A 110 31.46 7.11 -4.48
N GLU A 111 30.87 8.03 -3.69
CA GLU A 111 31.64 8.97 -2.88
C GLU A 111 32.36 8.26 -1.73
N LEU A 112 31.73 7.26 -1.10
CA LEU A 112 32.39 6.43 -0.09
C LEU A 112 33.58 5.68 -0.67
N VAL A 113 33.45 5.08 -1.85
CA VAL A 113 34.55 4.37 -2.53
C VAL A 113 35.66 5.34 -2.91
N LYS A 114 35.34 6.50 -3.51
CA LYS A 114 36.34 7.53 -3.85
C LYS A 114 37.11 7.99 -2.62
N ASN A 115 36.45 8.22 -1.49
CA ASN A 115 37.13 8.62 -0.26
C ASN A 115 38.02 7.51 0.29
N ILE A 116 37.61 6.23 0.19
CA ILE A 116 38.47 5.10 0.56
C ILE A 116 39.71 5.06 -0.33
N GLU A 117 39.56 5.24 -1.64
CA GLU A 117 40.68 5.28 -2.59
C GLU A 117 41.60 6.48 -2.35
N GLN A 118 41.04 7.65 -2.04
CA GLN A 118 41.81 8.84 -1.66
C GLN A 118 42.58 8.64 -0.36
N ILE A 119 41.94 8.13 0.71
CA ILE A 119 42.63 7.80 1.97
C ILE A 119 43.72 6.74 1.74
N LYS A 120 43.49 5.78 0.83
CA LYS A 120 44.48 4.77 0.45
C LYS A 120 45.64 5.38 -0.37
N ASN A 121 45.37 6.45 -1.11
CA ASN A 121 46.32 7.13 -2.01
C ASN A 121 46.84 8.48 -1.47
N GLU A 122 46.56 8.85 -0.23
CA GLU A 122 47.07 10.07 0.42
C GLU A 122 48.53 9.88 0.90
N GLN A 123 49.39 9.58 -0.07
CA GLN A 123 50.54 10.43 -0.40
C GLN A 123 50.42 10.79 -1.88
N GLU A 124 49.60 11.78 -2.24
CA GLU A 124 49.82 12.72 -3.36
C GLU A 124 48.57 13.58 -3.65
N ASN A 125 48.58 14.79 -3.06
CA ASN A 125 48.03 16.06 -3.57
C ASN A 125 46.96 16.76 -2.72
N GLU A 126 47.45 17.59 -1.79
CA GLU A 126 46.83 18.84 -1.31
C GLU A 126 46.75 19.93 -2.41
N ARG A 127 46.43 19.58 -3.66
CA ARG A 127 46.40 20.55 -4.75
C ARG A 127 45.14 20.38 -5.56
N LEU A 128 44.14 21.21 -5.28
CA LEU A 128 43.49 22.05 -6.27
C LEU A 128 42.67 23.13 -5.55
N GLY A 129 43.19 24.35 -5.64
CA GLY A 129 42.71 25.52 -4.94
C GLY A 129 41.32 25.96 -5.34
N ARG A 130 40.82 26.91 -4.53
CA ARG A 130 39.61 27.71 -4.72
C ARG A 130 39.30 27.92 -6.20
N VAL A 131 38.11 27.47 -6.59
CA VAL A 131 37.52 27.80 -7.89
C VAL A 131 36.76 29.11 -7.71
N ASP A 132 37.15 30.14 -8.47
CA ASP A 132 36.35 31.35 -8.62
C ASP A 132 35.14 31.02 -9.48
N ILE A 133 33.97 30.99 -8.86
CA ILE A 133 32.68 30.94 -9.54
C ILE A 133 32.09 32.34 -9.42
N ASP A 134 31.68 32.92 -10.54
CA ASP A 134 31.07 34.24 -10.57
C ASP A 134 29.77 34.26 -9.74
N GLN A 135 29.52 35.34 -9.02
CA GLN A 135 28.37 35.50 -8.12
C GLN A 135 27.04 35.30 -8.87
N GLN A 136 26.99 35.72 -10.13
CA GLN A 136 25.83 35.54 -11.01
C GLN A 136 25.54 34.06 -11.30
N MET A 137 26.57 33.21 -11.47
CA MET A 137 26.39 31.77 -11.65
C MET A 137 25.93 31.07 -10.37
N ILE A 138 26.33 31.58 -9.19
CA ILE A 138 25.84 31.08 -7.90
C ILE A 138 24.34 31.37 -7.75
N ASP A 139 23.91 32.58 -8.10
CA ASP A 139 22.50 32.97 -8.04
C ASP A 139 21.63 32.14 -9.01
N GLU A 140 22.15 31.86 -10.22
CA GLU A 140 21.45 30.99 -11.18
C GLU A 140 21.38 29.53 -10.71
N LEU A 141 22.44 28.98 -10.11
CA LEU A 141 22.41 27.63 -9.51
C LEU A 141 21.39 27.50 -8.39
N LEU A 142 21.24 28.54 -7.55
CA LEU A 142 20.25 28.55 -6.46
C LEU A 142 18.80 28.53 -6.96
N THR A 143 18.57 28.86 -8.24
CA THR A 143 17.26 28.76 -8.89
C THR A 143 16.82 27.31 -9.14
N ILE A 144 17.79 26.37 -9.19
CA ILE A 144 17.51 24.94 -9.30
C ILE A 144 16.93 24.45 -7.96
N LYS A 145 15.62 24.17 -7.96
CA LYS A 145 14.88 23.71 -6.77
C LYS A 145 15.34 22.34 -6.29
N ASP A 146 15.70 21.48 -7.25
CA ASP A 146 16.20 20.16 -6.97
C ASP A 146 17.65 20.26 -6.49
N GLU A 147 17.82 20.12 -5.18
CA GLU A 147 19.12 20.23 -4.50
C GLU A 147 20.14 19.22 -5.03
N PHE A 148 19.68 18.04 -5.46
CA PHE A 148 20.52 17.01 -6.03
C PHE A 148 20.99 17.38 -7.44
N LEU A 149 20.06 17.78 -8.32
CA LEU A 149 20.42 18.22 -9.67
C LEU A 149 21.35 19.43 -9.61
N ARG A 150 21.11 20.35 -8.68
CA ARG A 150 21.97 21.53 -8.45
C ARG A 150 23.41 21.13 -8.14
N GLU A 151 23.62 20.12 -7.29
CA GLU A 151 24.97 19.63 -7.00
C GLU A 151 25.65 18.99 -8.21
N GLU A 152 24.92 18.21 -9.02
CA GLU A 152 25.50 17.57 -10.22
C GLU A 152 25.83 18.60 -11.30
N VAL A 153 24.99 19.62 -11.49
CA VAL A 153 25.28 20.74 -12.38
C VAL A 153 26.50 21.51 -11.88
N TYR A 154 26.60 21.75 -10.57
CA TYR A 154 27.78 22.36 -9.97
C TYR A 154 29.05 21.56 -10.26
N ARG A 155 29.03 20.22 -10.16
CA ARG A 155 30.19 19.39 -10.54
C ARG A 155 30.54 19.56 -12.01
N ALA A 156 29.55 19.47 -12.88
CA ALA A 156 29.76 19.59 -14.31
C ALA A 156 30.40 20.94 -14.66
N LEU A 157 30.04 22.03 -13.99
CA LEU A 157 30.67 23.35 -14.17
C LEU A 157 32.16 23.38 -13.81
N LEU A 158 32.58 22.61 -12.80
CA LEU A 158 33.98 22.54 -12.39
C LEU A 158 34.87 21.78 -13.38
N GLU A 159 34.29 20.97 -14.26
CA GLU A 159 35.03 20.17 -15.22
C GLU A 159 35.55 21.03 -16.38
N LYS A 160 36.84 20.90 -16.69
CA LYS A 160 37.49 21.70 -17.75
C LYS A 160 36.82 21.57 -19.12
N LYS A 161 36.22 20.40 -19.42
CA LYS A 161 35.52 20.13 -20.70
C LYS A 161 34.23 20.94 -20.87
N ASN A 162 33.64 21.45 -19.79
CA ASN A 162 32.36 22.14 -19.81
C ASN A 162 32.51 23.67 -19.72
N LYS A 163 33.74 24.19 -19.76
CA LYS A 163 34.01 25.64 -19.75
C LYS A 163 33.42 26.30 -21.00
N GLY A 164 32.62 27.35 -20.80
CA GLY A 164 32.01 28.15 -21.87
C GLY A 164 30.69 27.59 -22.41
N ILE A 165 30.19 26.48 -21.87
CA ILE A 165 28.83 26.01 -22.14
C ILE A 165 27.85 26.91 -21.38
N PRO A 166 26.81 27.47 -22.03
CA PRO A 166 25.74 28.18 -21.35
C PRO A 166 25.09 27.31 -20.27
N LEU A 167 24.84 27.87 -19.08
CA LEU A 167 24.33 27.11 -17.93
C LEU A 167 23.04 26.34 -18.27
N GLU A 168 22.12 26.93 -19.04
CA GLU A 168 20.88 26.26 -19.45
C GLU A 168 21.12 24.99 -20.28
N LEU A 169 22.12 25.00 -21.16
CA LEU A 169 22.48 23.82 -21.95
C LEU A 169 23.18 22.78 -21.09
N LEU A 170 24.01 23.22 -20.15
CA LEU A 170 24.67 22.33 -19.21
C LEU A 170 23.67 21.65 -18.28
N ILE A 171 22.65 22.37 -17.79
CA ILE A 171 21.56 21.80 -16.99
C ILE A 171 20.89 20.68 -17.77
N LYS A 172 20.47 20.92 -19.02
CA LYS A 172 19.81 19.90 -19.85
C LYS A 172 20.70 18.67 -20.11
N GLN A 173 22.00 18.90 -20.34
CA GLN A 173 22.95 17.81 -20.52
C GLN A 173 23.07 16.97 -19.24
N VAL A 174 23.27 17.61 -18.08
CA VAL A 174 23.38 16.94 -16.79
C VAL A 174 22.09 16.22 -16.43
N GLU A 175 20.92 16.82 -16.70
CA GLU A 175 19.62 16.17 -16.53
C GLU A 175 19.53 14.86 -17.33
N SER A 176 19.94 14.88 -18.60
CA SER A 176 19.98 13.67 -19.44
C SER A 176 20.94 12.62 -18.88
N GLU A 177 22.17 13.02 -18.52
CA GLU A 177 23.17 12.11 -17.96
C GLU A 177 22.71 11.49 -16.63
N VAL A 178 22.06 12.30 -15.77
CA VAL A 178 21.46 11.85 -14.51
C VAL A 178 20.34 10.86 -14.77
N ASN A 179 19.48 11.12 -15.75
CA ASN A 179 18.38 10.23 -16.10
C ASN A 179 18.89 8.88 -16.65
N ASP A 180 19.88 8.90 -17.54
CA ASP A 180 20.49 7.68 -18.09
C ASP A 180 21.16 6.85 -16.99
N LYS A 181 21.94 7.50 -16.11
CA LYS A 181 22.52 6.84 -14.93
C LYS A 181 21.45 6.24 -14.01
N ASN A 182 20.32 6.93 -13.83
CA ASN A 182 19.22 6.41 -13.02
C ASN A 182 18.63 5.15 -13.65
N ILE A 183 18.37 5.17 -14.96
CA ILE A 183 17.88 3.99 -15.71
C ILE A 183 18.84 2.81 -15.52
N ASP A 184 20.14 3.03 -15.73
CA ASP A 184 21.14 1.97 -15.56
C ASP A 184 21.19 1.44 -14.12
N THR A 185 21.06 2.32 -13.13
CA THR A 185 21.07 1.94 -11.70
C THR A 185 19.88 1.05 -11.36
N VAL A 186 18.68 1.48 -11.74
CA VAL A 186 17.44 0.75 -11.45
C VAL A 186 17.42 -0.58 -12.21
N MET A 187 17.78 -0.57 -13.49
CA MET A 187 17.82 -1.79 -14.30
C MET A 187 18.92 -2.76 -13.87
N GLY A 188 20.07 -2.27 -13.42
CA GLY A 188 21.13 -3.08 -12.84
C GLY A 188 20.73 -3.79 -11.54
N LYS A 189 19.83 -3.17 -10.75
CA LYS A 189 19.25 -3.75 -9.52
C LYS A 189 17.89 -4.44 -9.75
N LYS A 190 17.47 -4.67 -11.00
CA LYS A 190 16.15 -5.23 -11.35
C LYS A 190 15.83 -6.51 -10.56
N GLU A 191 16.73 -7.49 -10.54
CA GLU A 191 16.47 -8.77 -9.87
C GLU A 191 16.30 -8.61 -8.35
N GLU A 192 17.09 -7.72 -7.73
CA GLU A 192 16.98 -7.40 -6.31
C GLU A 192 15.62 -6.76 -6.00
N ILE A 193 15.18 -5.80 -6.82
CA ILE A 193 13.88 -5.14 -6.69
C ILE A 193 12.74 -6.17 -6.82
N LEU A 194 12.80 -7.06 -7.81
CA LEU A 194 11.79 -8.10 -8.02
C LEU A 194 11.69 -9.04 -6.82
N ASN A 195 12.83 -9.41 -6.24
CA ASN A 195 12.87 -10.24 -5.05
C ASN A 195 12.28 -9.50 -3.84
N GLN A 196 12.61 -8.23 -3.64
CA GLN A 196 12.04 -7.41 -2.56
C GLN A 196 10.52 -7.28 -2.69
N ILE A 197 10.00 -7.07 -3.90
CA ILE A 197 8.54 -7.01 -4.15
C ILE A 197 7.89 -8.37 -3.84
N SER A 198 8.51 -9.47 -4.28
CA SER A 198 8.02 -10.83 -3.99
C SER A 198 7.99 -11.10 -2.49
N GLU A 199 9.06 -10.76 -1.77
CA GLU A 199 9.15 -10.91 -0.32
C GLU A 199 8.12 -10.06 0.42
N ASP A 200 7.87 -8.84 -0.04
CA ASP A 200 6.87 -7.98 0.54
C ASP A 200 5.45 -8.54 0.35
N MET A 201 5.15 -9.08 -0.83
CA MET A 201 3.89 -9.80 -1.08
C MET A 201 3.74 -11.03 -0.17
N ARG A 202 4.79 -11.84 -0.02
CA ARG A 202 4.81 -12.99 0.89
C ARG A 202 4.59 -12.59 2.35
N SER A 203 5.19 -11.48 2.79
CA SER A 203 5.04 -10.96 4.15
C SER A 203 3.61 -10.53 4.48
N ASN A 204 2.78 -10.33 3.45
CA ASN A 204 1.36 -9.99 3.54
C ASN A 204 0.44 -11.18 3.23
N ASP A 205 0.94 -12.42 3.37
CA ASP A 205 0.19 -13.67 3.18
C ASP A 205 -0.38 -13.88 1.76
N ILE A 206 0.19 -13.22 0.74
CA ILE A 206 -0.19 -13.43 -0.67
C ILE A 206 0.39 -14.76 -1.17
N THR A 207 -0.41 -15.50 -1.94
CA THR A 207 -0.02 -16.82 -2.47
C THR A 207 0.97 -16.72 -3.64
N GLU A 208 1.83 -17.73 -3.77
CA GLU A 208 2.81 -17.82 -4.88
C GLU A 208 2.15 -17.75 -6.27
N ASP A 209 0.95 -18.30 -6.44
CA ASP A 209 0.24 -18.23 -7.73
C ASP A 209 -0.10 -16.78 -8.11
N VAL A 210 -0.55 -15.98 -7.13
CA VAL A 210 -0.85 -14.55 -7.35
C VAL A 210 0.43 -13.77 -7.58
N ILE A 211 1.51 -14.07 -6.85
CA ILE A 211 2.83 -13.45 -7.03
C ILE A 211 3.35 -13.73 -8.45
N ASN A 212 3.34 -14.99 -8.90
CA ASN A 212 3.81 -15.38 -10.22
C ASN A 212 2.99 -14.76 -11.36
N ASN A 213 1.69 -14.52 -11.14
CA ASN A 213 0.82 -13.83 -12.11
C ASN A 213 1.01 -12.31 -12.10
N THR A 214 1.48 -11.73 -10.99
CA THR A 214 1.67 -10.29 -10.83
C THR A 214 3.04 -9.83 -11.33
N ILE A 215 4.08 -10.64 -11.07
CA ILE A 215 5.46 -10.30 -11.39
C ILE A 215 5.78 -10.79 -12.80
N ASP A 216 5.79 -9.84 -13.75
CA ASP A 216 6.24 -10.10 -15.11
C ASP A 216 7.78 -10.16 -15.16
N LYS A 217 8.32 -11.25 -15.71
CA LYS A 217 9.76 -11.41 -15.93
C LYS A 217 10.26 -10.58 -17.12
N ASN A 218 9.38 -10.15 -18.01
CA ASN A 218 9.68 -9.40 -19.24
C ASN A 218 9.72 -7.87 -19.04
N ILE A 219 10.34 -7.42 -17.94
CA ILE A 219 10.58 -6.00 -17.66
C ILE A 219 11.69 -5.47 -18.57
N LYS A 220 11.40 -4.39 -19.31
CA LYS A 220 12.31 -3.75 -20.26
C LYS A 220 12.69 -2.32 -19.88
N SER A 221 11.92 -1.69 -19.00
CA SER A 221 12.10 -0.29 -18.59
C SER A 221 11.85 -0.08 -17.11
N VAL A 222 12.34 1.05 -16.59
CA VAL A 222 12.04 1.52 -15.23
C VAL A 222 10.52 1.72 -15.02
N GLU A 223 9.82 2.15 -16.05
CA GLU A 223 8.36 2.34 -16.01
C GLU A 223 7.61 1.02 -15.79
N ASP A 224 8.11 -0.09 -16.37
CA ASP A 224 7.54 -1.42 -16.12
C ASP A 224 7.71 -1.83 -14.65
N ILE A 225 8.85 -1.49 -14.04
CA ILE A 225 9.12 -1.74 -12.61
C ILE A 225 8.17 -0.92 -11.74
N LYS A 226 8.01 0.38 -12.03
CA LYS A 226 7.09 1.27 -11.30
C LYS A 226 5.66 0.74 -11.33
N LYS A 227 5.16 0.38 -12.51
CA LYS A 227 3.80 -0.18 -12.70
C LYS A 227 3.62 -1.51 -11.99
N MET A 228 4.61 -2.41 -12.11
CA MET A 228 4.56 -3.69 -11.43
C MET A 228 4.55 -3.51 -9.90
N ASN A 229 5.35 -2.59 -9.36
CA ASN A 229 5.31 -2.27 -7.94
C ASN A 229 3.92 -1.74 -7.54
N GLU A 230 3.33 -0.81 -8.30
CA GLU A 230 1.97 -0.31 -8.05
C GLU A 230 0.90 -1.41 -8.05
N ILE A 231 0.96 -2.33 -9.01
CA ILE A 231 0.04 -3.48 -9.06
C ILE A 231 0.24 -4.35 -7.82
N SER A 232 1.49 -4.65 -7.46
CA SER A 232 1.82 -5.46 -6.28
C SER A 232 1.29 -4.82 -5.00
N LYS A 233 1.43 -3.49 -4.85
CA LYS A 233 0.89 -2.75 -3.71
C LYS A 233 -0.64 -2.75 -3.68
N ARG A 234 -1.30 -2.66 -4.83
CA ARG A 234 -2.75 -2.79 -4.89
C ARG A 234 -3.21 -4.17 -4.40
N VAL A 235 -2.55 -5.24 -4.84
CA VAL A 235 -2.86 -6.61 -4.38
C VAL A 235 -2.67 -6.74 -2.87
N ILE A 236 -1.60 -6.16 -2.30
CA ILE A 236 -1.37 -6.11 -0.85
C ILE A 236 -2.49 -5.36 -0.13
N VAL A 237 -2.86 -4.17 -0.61
CA VAL A 237 -3.94 -3.36 -0.03
C VAL A 237 -5.26 -4.13 -0.03
N ASP A 238 -5.64 -4.73 -1.16
CA ASP A 238 -6.89 -5.48 -1.30
C ASP A 238 -6.94 -6.67 -0.33
N GLU A 239 -5.84 -7.40 -0.18
CA GLU A 239 -5.76 -8.51 0.77
C GLU A 239 -5.87 -8.05 2.22
N ARG A 240 -5.14 -6.99 2.59
CA ARG A 240 -5.20 -6.42 3.95
C ARG A 240 -6.59 -5.88 4.27
N VAL A 241 -7.27 -5.24 3.31
CA VAL A 241 -8.67 -4.80 3.45
C VAL A 241 -9.58 -6.01 3.68
N ARG A 242 -9.43 -7.08 2.89
CA ARG A 242 -10.20 -8.32 3.07
C ARG A 242 -10.03 -8.89 4.48
N GLN A 243 -8.80 -8.93 5.01
CA GLN A 243 -8.51 -9.41 6.36
C GLN A 243 -9.21 -8.54 7.44
N GLU A 244 -9.25 -7.23 7.26
CA GLU A 244 -9.96 -6.33 8.18
C GLU A 244 -11.48 -6.49 8.10
N SER A 245 -12.03 -6.64 6.90
CA SER A 245 -13.44 -6.95 6.69
C SER A 245 -13.83 -8.26 7.38
N ILE A 246 -13.00 -9.30 7.28
CA ILE A 246 -13.22 -10.57 7.98
C ILE A 246 -13.21 -10.35 9.50
N LYS A 247 -12.25 -9.59 10.03
CA LYS A 247 -12.19 -9.27 11.46
C LYS A 247 -13.44 -8.51 11.92
N ALA A 248 -13.92 -7.55 11.13
CA ALA A 248 -15.15 -6.82 11.38
C ALA A 248 -16.37 -7.74 11.41
N ILE A 249 -16.57 -8.54 10.35
CA ILE A 249 -17.66 -9.51 10.22
C ILE A 249 -17.67 -10.48 11.42
N VAL A 250 -16.52 -11.08 11.76
CA VAL A 250 -16.41 -12.01 12.89
C VAL A 250 -16.75 -11.34 14.23
N LYS A 251 -16.29 -10.11 14.47
CA LYS A 251 -16.62 -9.36 15.70
C LYS A 251 -18.11 -9.04 15.78
N THR A 252 -18.70 -8.57 14.69
CA THR A 252 -20.13 -8.25 14.63
C THR A 252 -21.00 -9.49 14.87
N ILE A 253 -20.68 -10.62 14.23
CA ILE A 253 -21.41 -11.87 14.41
C ILE A 253 -21.30 -12.40 15.85
N ARG A 254 -20.11 -12.34 16.47
CA ARG A 254 -19.93 -12.73 17.88
C ARG A 254 -20.75 -11.87 18.83
N LYS A 255 -20.84 -10.55 18.59
CA LYS A 255 -21.70 -9.63 19.37
C LYS A 255 -23.18 -10.03 19.30
N ARG A 256 -23.60 -10.74 18.24
CA ARG A 256 -24.96 -11.29 18.07
C ARG A 256 -25.16 -12.67 18.70
N GLY A 257 -24.19 -13.17 19.46
CA GLY A 257 -24.29 -14.44 20.19
C GLY A 257 -23.91 -15.69 19.39
N PHE A 258 -23.33 -15.51 18.20
CA PHE A 258 -22.79 -16.63 17.43
C PHE A 258 -21.41 -17.05 17.94
N ILE A 259 -21.21 -18.36 18.01
CA ILE A 259 -19.95 -18.98 18.40
C ILE A 259 -19.16 -19.29 17.14
N ILE A 260 -17.93 -18.78 17.08
CA ILE A 260 -16.97 -18.97 15.97
C ILE A 260 -15.63 -19.44 16.54
N ASN A 261 -15.26 -20.66 16.19
CA ASN A 261 -13.94 -21.22 16.43
C ASN A 261 -13.01 -21.01 15.22
N LYS A 262 -11.69 -21.10 15.44
CA LYS A 262 -10.68 -20.83 14.38
C LYS A 262 -10.77 -21.82 13.20
N ASP A 263 -11.11 -23.08 13.46
CA ASP A 263 -11.29 -24.15 12.47
C ASP A 263 -12.49 -23.92 11.54
N GLN A 264 -13.38 -23.00 11.90
CA GLN A 264 -14.57 -22.63 11.12
C GLN A 264 -14.30 -21.47 10.16
N ILE A 265 -13.09 -20.91 10.15
CA ILE A 265 -12.62 -19.94 9.15
C ILE A 265 -11.68 -20.69 8.21
N LYS A 266 -12.12 -20.90 6.96
CA LYS A 266 -11.37 -21.65 5.96
C LYS A 266 -11.10 -20.78 4.74
N ILE A 267 -9.86 -20.76 4.28
CA ILE A 267 -9.46 -20.11 3.04
C ILE A 267 -9.58 -21.14 1.92
N ASP A 268 -10.43 -20.85 0.94
CA ASP A 268 -10.51 -21.59 -0.31
C ASP A 268 -9.62 -20.87 -1.34
N LYS A 269 -8.44 -21.46 -1.60
CA LYS A 269 -7.42 -20.86 -2.45
C LYS A 269 -7.78 -20.92 -3.94
N GLU A 270 -8.56 -21.92 -4.36
CA GLU A 270 -8.97 -22.07 -5.77
C GLU A 270 -10.02 -21.03 -6.16
N LYS A 271 -10.95 -20.74 -5.24
CA LYS A 271 -12.03 -19.77 -5.47
C LYS A 271 -11.70 -18.36 -4.98
N ASN A 272 -10.51 -18.18 -4.39
CA ASN A 272 -10.07 -16.94 -3.77
C ASN A 272 -11.11 -16.36 -2.78
N GLU A 273 -11.71 -17.24 -1.95
CA GLU A 273 -12.74 -16.87 -0.98
C GLU A 273 -12.37 -17.32 0.43
N VAL A 274 -12.78 -16.54 1.43
CA VAL A 274 -12.71 -16.93 2.83
C VAL A 274 -14.10 -17.31 3.31
N ARG A 275 -14.26 -18.57 3.71
CA ARG A 275 -15.51 -19.11 4.25
C ARG A 275 -15.49 -19.07 5.77
N ILE A 276 -16.53 -18.49 6.36
CA ILE A 276 -16.72 -18.38 7.80
C ILE A 276 -18.01 -19.09 8.16
N TRP A 277 -17.93 -20.06 9.06
CA TRP A 277 -19.08 -20.78 9.57
C TRP A 277 -19.30 -20.47 11.05
N SER A 278 -20.55 -20.24 11.44
CA SER A 278 -20.90 -19.90 12.81
C SER A 278 -22.26 -20.47 13.21
N LYS A 279 -22.45 -20.73 14.51
CA LYS A 279 -23.74 -21.19 15.06
C LYS A 279 -24.05 -20.51 16.40
N LYS A 280 -25.32 -20.26 16.68
CA LYS A 280 -25.80 -19.91 18.03
C LYS A 280 -26.08 -21.17 18.85
N ALA A 281 -26.17 -21.01 20.18
CA ALA A 281 -26.59 -22.08 21.07
C ALA A 281 -28.04 -22.53 20.81
N SER A 282 -28.89 -21.60 20.39
CA SER A 282 -30.30 -21.80 19.98
C SER A 282 -30.47 -22.54 18.65
N GLY A 283 -29.38 -22.74 17.89
CA GLY A 283 -29.38 -23.58 16.68
C GLY A 283 -29.33 -22.82 15.35
N GLU A 284 -29.47 -21.49 15.35
CA GLU A 284 -29.31 -20.65 14.16
C GLU A 284 -27.88 -20.71 13.65
N ARG A 285 -27.73 -20.59 12.33
CA ARG A 285 -26.44 -20.70 11.63
C ARG A 285 -26.23 -19.48 10.76
N ALA A 286 -24.98 -19.02 10.69
CA ALA A 286 -24.58 -18.01 9.73
C ALA A 286 -23.30 -18.42 9.02
N GLU A 287 -23.35 -18.37 7.69
CA GLU A 287 -22.23 -18.63 6.78
C GLU A 287 -21.90 -17.34 6.02
N PHE A 288 -20.61 -17.02 5.92
CA PHE A 288 -20.11 -15.90 5.13
C PHE A 288 -19.05 -16.40 4.16
N ARG A 289 -19.05 -15.86 2.95
CA ARG A 289 -18.02 -16.06 1.93
C ARG A 289 -17.51 -14.70 1.51
N VAL A 290 -16.28 -14.37 1.87
CA VAL A 290 -15.67 -13.05 1.62
C VAL A 290 -14.65 -13.17 0.49
N TYR A 291 -14.79 -12.33 -0.53
CA TYR A 291 -13.95 -12.29 -1.72
C TYR A 291 -12.96 -11.11 -1.65
N LEU A 292 -11.95 -11.15 -2.52
CA LEU A 292 -10.91 -10.13 -2.61
C LEU A 292 -11.38 -8.82 -3.27
N ASP A 293 -12.44 -8.88 -4.08
CA ASP A 293 -12.98 -7.77 -4.86
C ASP A 293 -13.98 -6.89 -4.09
N GLY A 294 -13.93 -6.91 -2.75
CA GLY A 294 -14.86 -6.13 -1.92
C GLY A 294 -16.29 -6.68 -1.96
N LYS A 295 -16.45 -8.00 -2.17
CA LYS A 295 -17.75 -8.66 -2.14
C LYS A 295 -17.81 -9.69 -1.02
N PHE A 296 -18.99 -9.87 -0.45
CA PHE A 296 -19.26 -11.07 0.35
C PHE A 296 -20.67 -11.60 0.13
N ILE A 297 -20.81 -12.90 0.28
CA ILE A 297 -22.12 -13.56 0.33
C ILE A 297 -22.35 -14.01 1.76
N TYR A 298 -23.55 -13.79 2.27
CA TYR A 298 -23.95 -14.33 3.56
C TYR A 298 -25.17 -15.24 3.42
N LYS A 299 -25.28 -16.19 4.35
CA LYS A 299 -26.44 -17.06 4.52
C LYS A 299 -26.77 -17.16 6.01
N PHE A 300 -27.93 -16.68 6.42
CA PHE A 300 -28.51 -16.91 7.74
C PHE A 300 -29.57 -18.00 7.63
N ASP A 301 -29.51 -19.00 8.50
CA ASP A 301 -30.37 -20.18 8.45
C ASP A 301 -30.80 -20.65 9.84
N GLY A 302 -31.90 -21.39 9.91
CA GLY A 302 -32.42 -21.94 11.18
C GLY A 302 -33.28 -20.99 12.02
N TYR A 303 -33.66 -19.82 11.48
CA TYR A 303 -34.48 -18.83 12.20
C TYR A 303 -35.98 -19.20 12.23
N GLU A 304 -36.68 -18.79 13.28
CA GLU A 304 -38.15 -18.88 13.37
C GLU A 304 -38.82 -17.53 13.09
N GLY A 305 -39.86 -17.51 12.25
CA GLY A 305 -40.59 -16.28 11.91
C GLY A 305 -39.69 -15.16 11.37
N GLN A 306 -39.88 -13.94 11.88
CA GLN A 306 -39.12 -12.73 11.51
C GLN A 306 -37.84 -12.50 12.33
N ALA A 307 -37.46 -13.42 13.24
CA ALA A 307 -36.29 -13.25 14.11
C ALA A 307 -34.97 -13.03 13.34
N CYS A 308 -34.91 -13.43 12.07
CA CYS A 308 -33.78 -13.17 11.18
C CYS A 308 -33.50 -11.66 10.99
N GLN A 309 -34.55 -10.82 11.00
CA GLN A 309 -34.41 -9.38 10.82
C GLN A 309 -33.77 -8.69 12.03
N GLU A 310 -33.99 -9.22 13.24
CA GLU A 310 -33.44 -8.70 14.49
C GLU A 310 -31.91 -8.83 14.57
N ASP A 311 -31.35 -9.83 13.88
CA ASP A 311 -29.90 -9.97 13.74
C ASP A 311 -29.35 -9.23 12.52
N LEU A 312 -30.08 -9.25 11.38
CA LEU A 312 -29.60 -8.69 10.11
C LEU A 312 -29.50 -7.17 10.10
N ALA A 313 -30.56 -6.44 10.47
CA ALA A 313 -30.54 -4.98 10.37
C ALA A 313 -29.47 -4.36 11.28
N PRO A 314 -29.32 -4.82 12.53
CA PRO A 314 -28.26 -4.34 13.38
C PRO A 314 -26.85 -4.84 12.98
N PHE A 315 -26.74 -5.99 12.30
CA PHE A 315 -25.47 -6.45 11.72
C PHE A 315 -24.94 -5.48 10.66
N PHE A 316 -25.79 -5.06 9.71
CA PHE A 316 -25.40 -4.06 8.71
C PHE A 316 -25.12 -2.69 9.33
N SER A 317 -25.93 -2.29 10.31
CA SER A 317 -25.70 -1.04 11.05
C SER A 317 -24.33 -1.04 11.76
N ASP A 318 -23.95 -2.16 12.38
CA ASP A 318 -22.63 -2.29 13.02
C ASP A 318 -21.50 -2.28 11.98
N LEU A 319 -21.65 -2.96 10.83
CA LEU A 319 -20.64 -2.94 9.76
C LEU A 319 -20.39 -1.53 9.21
N GLU A 320 -21.45 -0.77 8.94
CA GLU A 320 -21.34 0.59 8.42
C GLU A 320 -20.83 1.58 9.47
N ASN A 321 -21.37 1.54 10.69
CA ASN A 321 -21.09 2.58 11.68
C ASN A 321 -19.82 2.33 12.51
N ILE A 322 -19.46 1.06 12.75
CA ILE A 322 -18.33 0.70 13.62
C ILE A 322 -17.08 0.38 12.79
N TYR A 323 -17.26 -0.24 11.62
CA TYR A 323 -16.14 -0.76 10.83
C TYR A 323 -15.96 -0.05 9.48
N ASP A 324 -16.77 0.97 9.20
CA ASP A 324 -16.74 1.76 7.95
C ASP A 324 -16.84 0.90 6.69
N ILE A 325 -17.58 -0.22 6.77
CA ILE A 325 -17.87 -1.08 5.63
C ILE A 325 -19.21 -0.65 5.06
N LYS A 326 -19.18 0.17 4.02
CA LYS A 326 -20.37 0.71 3.36
C LYS A 326 -20.92 -0.28 2.34
N VAL A 327 -22.19 -0.63 2.47
CA VAL A 327 -22.88 -1.45 1.47
C VAL A 327 -23.17 -0.59 0.24
N LYS A 328 -22.66 -1.00 -0.92
CA LYS A 328 -22.98 -0.38 -2.22
C LYS A 328 -24.24 -0.95 -2.81
N GLU A 329 -24.29 -2.28 -2.84
CA GLU A 329 -25.36 -3.01 -3.50
C GLU A 329 -25.65 -4.28 -2.69
N LYS A 330 -26.94 -4.59 -2.58
CA LYS A 330 -27.43 -5.83 -1.99
C LYS A 330 -28.28 -6.55 -3.02
N ILE A 331 -27.83 -7.73 -3.44
CA ILE A 331 -28.58 -8.61 -4.35
C ILE A 331 -29.06 -9.79 -3.53
N GLU A 332 -30.37 -9.87 -3.32
CA GLU A 332 -30.99 -11.02 -2.67
C GLU A 332 -30.96 -12.23 -3.60
N ILE A 333 -30.29 -13.30 -3.15
CA ILE A 333 -30.15 -14.54 -3.94
C ILE A 333 -31.31 -15.47 -3.64
N TRP A 334 -31.70 -15.56 -2.37
CA TRP A 334 -32.78 -16.43 -1.93
C TRP A 334 -33.31 -16.00 -0.56
N SER A 335 -34.62 -16.00 -0.40
CA SER A 335 -35.29 -15.84 0.88
C SER A 335 -36.49 -16.77 0.93
N ASN A 336 -36.60 -17.58 1.98
CA ASN A 336 -37.73 -18.48 2.15
C ASN A 336 -38.94 -17.71 2.71
N PRO A 337 -40.09 -17.62 2.00
CA PRO A 337 -41.23 -16.84 2.45
C PRO A 337 -42.00 -17.38 3.66
N ASP A 338 -41.71 -18.58 4.19
CA ASP A 338 -42.62 -19.19 5.16
C ASP A 338 -41.99 -19.75 6.46
N LYS A 339 -42.40 -19.11 7.57
CA LYS A 339 -42.87 -19.74 8.81
C LYS A 339 -44.14 -19.02 9.33
N ASN A 340 -44.94 -18.43 8.43
CA ASN A 340 -46.27 -17.88 8.74
C ASN A 340 -47.37 -18.87 8.33
N SER A 341 -47.17 -20.16 8.54
CA SER A 341 -48.29 -21.09 8.60
C SER A 341 -49.00 -20.88 9.94
N THR A 342 -49.90 -19.89 10.01
CA THR A 342 -51.07 -20.07 10.87
C THR A 342 -51.71 -21.38 10.41
N MET A 343 -51.48 -22.47 11.14
CA MET A 343 -52.27 -23.68 11.03
C MET A 343 -53.72 -23.25 11.23
N LYS A 344 -54.45 -23.05 10.13
CA LYS A 344 -55.91 -23.09 10.17
C LYS A 344 -56.23 -24.52 10.56
N TYR A 345 -56.43 -24.77 11.85
CA TYR A 345 -57.15 -25.94 12.29
C TYR A 345 -58.48 -25.91 11.53
N GLN A 346 -58.62 -26.80 10.55
CA GLN A 346 -59.95 -27.16 10.08
C GLN A 346 -60.60 -27.91 11.24
N THR A 347 -61.39 -27.21 12.04
CA THR A 347 -62.33 -27.84 12.95
C THR A 347 -63.29 -28.65 12.09
N MET A 348 -63.14 -29.98 12.10
CA MET A 348 -64.20 -30.87 11.64
C MET A 348 -65.35 -30.77 12.64
N ASP A 349 -66.47 -30.20 12.20
CA ASP A 349 -67.74 -30.26 12.93
C ASP A 349 -68.22 -31.72 13.02
N LYS A 350 -67.78 -32.43 14.06
CA LYS A 350 -68.45 -33.64 14.53
C LYS A 350 -69.64 -33.23 15.39
N ASN A 351 -70.72 -32.79 14.75
CA ASN A 351 -72.08 -32.88 15.30
C ASN A 351 -73.13 -32.51 14.25
N LYS A 352 -73.51 -33.49 13.42
CA LYS A 352 -74.90 -33.64 12.99
C LYS A 352 -75.27 -35.11 13.13
N GLY A 353 -75.73 -35.44 14.34
CA GLY A 353 -76.43 -36.68 14.62
C GLY A 353 -77.79 -36.69 13.91
N THR A 354 -78.12 -37.90 13.47
CA THR A 354 -79.47 -38.50 13.42
C THR A 354 -80.60 -37.67 14.04
N ASN A 355 -81.62 -37.40 13.23
CA ASN A 355 -83.00 -37.85 13.45
C ASN A 355 -83.78 -37.84 12.14
#